data_AF-A0A7W0F6C8-F1
#
_entry.id   AF-A0A7W0F6C8-F1
#
_cell.length_a   1.000
_cell.length_b   1.000
_cell.length_c   1.000
_cell.angle_alpha   90.00
_cell.angle_beta   90.00
_cell.angle_gamma   90.00
#
_symmetry.space_group_name_H-M   'P 1'
#
loop_
_entity.id
_entity.type
_entity.pdbx_description
1 polymer ?
#
loop_
_entity_poly.entity_id
_entity_poly.type
_entity_poly.pdbx_seq_one_letter_code
_entity_poly.pdbx_strand_id
1 'polypeptide(L)'
;MKYEAVIGLEVHAQMLTDSKIFCGCSTKFGSEPNTQTCPVCIGMPGVLPVLNKKAIEFAIKTGLATNCRISTYSRFARKNYFYPDLPKGYQISQYELPICEHGYVEIVDDA
;
A
#
# COMPACT_ATOMS: atom_id res chain seq x y z
N MET A 1 -15.24 -22.88 28.77
CA MET A 1 -15.93 -21.92 27.88
C MET A 1 -16.64 -22.70 26.77
N LYS A 2 -17.82 -22.28 26.29
CA LYS A 2 -18.62 -22.99 25.26
C LYS A 2 -18.44 -22.46 23.84
N TYR A 3 -17.84 -21.28 23.68
CA TYR A 3 -17.59 -20.64 22.39
C TYR A 3 -16.15 -20.16 22.34
N GLU A 4 -15.64 -20.01 21.12
CA GLU A 4 -14.30 -19.53 20.82
C GLU A 4 -14.41 -18.35 19.86
N ALA A 5 -13.71 -17.25 20.16
CA ALA A 5 -13.67 -16.08 19.28
C ALA A 5 -12.50 -16.23 18.30
N VAL A 6 -12.78 -16.09 17.00
CA VAL A 6 -11.78 -16.09 15.93
C VAL A 6 -11.77 -14.71 15.29
N ILE A 7 -10.64 -14.00 15.40
CA ILE A 7 -10.51 -12.59 14.99
C ILE A 7 -9.45 -12.48 13.88
N GLY A 8 -9.81 -11.84 12.77
CA GLY A 8 -8.89 -11.44 11.70
C GLY A 8 -8.83 -9.92 11.58
N LEU A 9 -7.65 -9.37 11.34
CA LEU A 9 -7.43 -7.93 11.22
C LEU A 9 -6.87 -7.59 9.84
N GLU A 10 -7.39 -6.52 9.25
CA GLU A 10 -6.84 -5.90 8.04
C GLU A 10 -6.27 -4.54 8.39
N VAL A 11 -4.98 -4.34 8.17
CA VAL A 11 -4.24 -3.15 8.58
C VAL A 11 -3.69 -2.43 7.36
N HIS A 12 -4.01 -1.14 7.24
CA HIS A 12 -3.39 -0.25 6.26
C HIS A 12 -2.44 0.72 6.98
N ALA A 13 -1.17 0.75 6.54
CA ALA A 13 -0.15 1.64 7.09
C ALA A 13 0.38 2.58 6.01
N GLN A 14 0.41 3.88 6.31
CA GLN A 14 0.94 4.88 5.39
C GLN A 14 2.48 4.91 5.47
N MET A 15 3.13 4.67 4.34
CA MET A 15 4.58 4.79 4.23
C MET A 15 5.02 6.26 4.24
N LEU A 16 6.01 6.58 5.06
CA LEU A 16 6.58 7.92 5.19
C LEU A 16 7.63 8.19 4.09
N THR A 17 7.23 8.10 2.82
CA THR A 17 8.09 8.42 1.66
C THR A 17 7.94 9.89 1.27
N ASP A 18 8.98 10.55 0.77
CA ASP A 18 8.90 11.98 0.36
C ASP A 18 7.95 12.22 -0.82
N SER A 19 7.86 11.25 -1.73
CA SER A 19 6.99 11.30 -2.92
C SER A 19 5.95 10.18 -2.93
N LYS A 20 4.86 10.36 -3.68
CA LYS A 20 3.78 9.39 -3.83
C LYS A 20 4.28 8.11 -4.52
N ILE A 21 3.50 7.03 -4.40
CA ILE A 21 3.88 5.71 -4.88
C ILE A 21 4.04 5.59 -6.41
N PHE A 22 3.29 6.38 -7.20
CA PHE A 22 3.28 6.29 -8.66
C PHE A 22 3.61 7.61 -9.40
N CYS A 23 4.00 8.67 -8.67
CA CYS A 23 4.39 9.95 -9.26
C CYS A 23 5.27 10.76 -8.27
N GLY A 24 5.91 11.82 -8.76
CA GLY A 24 6.81 12.67 -7.96
C GLY A 24 6.15 13.67 -7.00
N CYS A 25 4.82 13.69 -6.85
CA CYS A 25 4.16 14.61 -5.92
C CYS A 25 4.53 14.31 -4.47
N SER A 26 4.59 15.35 -3.64
CA SER A 26 4.82 15.24 -2.19
C SER A 26 3.70 14.47 -1.47
N THR A 27 4.06 13.82 -0.35
CA THR A 27 3.15 13.15 0.61
C THR A 27 2.90 13.95 1.88
N LYS A 28 3.48 15.15 1.98
CA LYS A 28 3.45 15.99 3.20
C LYS A 28 2.01 16.24 3.67
N PHE A 29 1.76 16.02 4.95
CA PHE A 29 0.47 16.27 5.57
C PHE A 29 0.20 17.79 5.73
N GLY A 30 -1.07 18.18 5.71
CA GLY A 30 -1.52 19.54 6.05
C GLY A 30 -1.32 20.61 4.96
N SER A 31 -1.19 20.24 3.69
CA SER A 31 -1.20 21.21 2.59
C SER A 31 -2.61 21.58 2.16
N GLU A 32 -2.75 22.74 1.50
CA GLU A 32 -4.02 23.20 0.94
C GLU A 32 -4.64 22.18 -0.03
N PRO A 33 -5.99 22.12 -0.14
CA PRO A 33 -6.68 21.18 -1.01
C PRO A 33 -6.15 21.19 -2.45
N ASN A 34 -5.93 20.01 -3.01
CA ASN A 34 -5.52 19.78 -4.40
C ASN A 34 -4.18 20.41 -4.84
N THR A 35 -3.37 20.96 -3.93
CA THR A 35 -2.07 21.57 -4.27
C THR A 35 -0.95 20.56 -4.50
N GLN A 36 -1.00 19.40 -3.87
CA GLN A 36 -0.01 18.32 -4.02
C GLN A 36 -0.48 17.29 -5.05
N THR A 37 -0.84 17.76 -6.26
CA THR A 37 -1.41 16.92 -7.32
C THR A 37 -0.66 17.04 -8.64
N CYS A 38 -0.84 16.07 -9.53
CA CYS A 38 -0.35 16.09 -10.90
C CYS A 38 -1.26 15.20 -11.78
N PRO A 39 -1.12 15.24 -13.12
CA PRO A 39 -1.95 14.45 -14.03
C PRO A 39 -2.03 12.97 -13.67
N VAL A 40 -0.92 12.37 -13.22
CA VAL A 40 -0.85 10.94 -12.87
C VAL A 40 -1.72 10.60 -11.67
N CYS A 41 -1.59 11.34 -10.56
CA CYS A 41 -2.32 11.00 -9.33
C CYS A 41 -3.80 11.37 -9.40
N ILE A 42 -4.17 12.34 -10.25
CA ILE A 42 -5.58 12.72 -10.50
C ILE A 42 -6.19 11.99 -11.71
N GLY A 43 -5.50 11.01 -12.28
CA GLY A 43 -6.07 10.12 -13.31
C GLY A 43 -6.44 10.80 -14.63
N MET A 44 -5.69 11.82 -15.05
CA MET A 44 -5.94 12.46 -16.35
C MET A 44 -5.70 11.48 -17.52
N PRO A 45 -6.35 11.71 -18.68
CA PRO A 45 -6.10 10.90 -19.88
C PRO A 45 -4.62 10.90 -20.30
N GLY A 46 -4.11 9.74 -20.72
CA GLY A 46 -2.76 9.58 -21.28
C GLY A 46 -1.62 9.42 -20.25
N VAL A 47 -1.92 9.37 -18.96
CA VAL A 47 -0.90 9.29 -17.89
C VAL A 47 -0.46 7.85 -17.61
N LEU A 48 0.77 7.68 -17.13
CA LEU A 48 1.33 6.38 -16.75
C LEU A 48 1.91 6.42 -15.32
N PRO A 49 1.76 5.35 -14.53
CA PRO A 49 2.34 5.27 -13.19
C PRO A 49 3.85 4.96 -13.26
N VAL A 50 4.63 5.63 -12.41
CA VAL A 50 6.07 5.33 -12.22
C VAL A 50 6.32 4.98 -10.76
N LEU A 51 6.70 3.73 -10.50
CA LEU A 51 6.85 3.18 -9.16
C LEU A 51 7.94 3.87 -8.35
N ASN A 52 7.62 4.24 -7.11
CA ASN A 52 8.55 4.78 -6.14
C ASN A 52 9.45 3.67 -5.55
N LYS A 53 10.76 3.77 -5.81
CA LYS A 53 11.77 2.83 -5.27
C LYS A 53 11.75 2.74 -3.74
N LYS A 54 11.54 3.86 -3.05
CA LYS A 54 11.54 3.90 -1.57
C LYS A 54 10.34 3.16 -0.97
N ALA A 55 9.18 3.22 -1.64
CA ALA A 55 8.00 2.47 -1.23
C ALA A 55 8.26 0.95 -1.26
N ILE A 56 8.98 0.46 -2.28
CA ILE A 56 9.39 -0.96 -2.34
C ILE A 56 10.41 -1.32 -1.27
N GLU A 57 11.40 -0.46 -1.03
CA GLU A 57 12.37 -0.66 0.06
C GLU A 57 11.66 -0.80 1.42
N PHE A 58 10.67 0.06 1.68
CA PHE A 58 9.87 -0.01 2.90
C PHE A 58 8.99 -1.26 2.96
N ALA A 59 8.33 -1.64 1.86
CA ALA A 59 7.56 -2.88 1.80
C ALA A 59 8.42 -4.13 2.15
N ILE A 60 9.62 -4.22 1.58
CA ILE A 60 10.56 -5.32 1.85
C ILE A 60 11.05 -5.28 3.31
N LYS A 61 11.41 -4.10 3.82
CA LYS A 61 11.81 -3.93 5.22
C LYS A 61 10.72 -4.37 6.19
N THR A 62 9.47 -3.98 5.95
CA THR A 62 8.32 -4.42 6.74
C THR A 62 8.16 -5.93 6.66
N GLY A 63 8.22 -6.52 5.46
CA GLY A 63 8.14 -7.98 5.29
C GLY A 63 9.19 -8.73 6.08
N LEU A 64 10.45 -8.30 6.02
CA LEU A 64 11.54 -8.90 6.80
C LEU A 64 11.31 -8.74 8.31
N ALA A 65 10.84 -7.55 8.75
CA ALA A 65 10.56 -7.27 10.15
C ALA A 65 9.38 -8.11 10.69
N THR A 66 8.44 -8.53 9.84
CA THR A 66 7.30 -9.38 10.18
C THR A 66 7.50 -10.83 9.74
N ASN A 67 8.75 -11.27 9.59
CA ASN A 67 9.13 -12.65 9.24
C ASN A 67 8.46 -13.20 7.96
N CYS A 68 8.04 -12.34 7.04
CA CYS A 68 7.46 -12.76 5.77
C CYS A 68 8.52 -13.36 4.84
N ARG A 69 8.09 -14.29 4.00
CA ARG A 69 8.82 -14.66 2.78
C ARG A 69 8.70 -13.52 1.78
N ILE A 70 9.84 -13.04 1.28
CA ILE A 70 9.89 -12.01 0.24
C ILE A 70 9.87 -12.67 -1.14
N SER A 71 8.90 -12.28 -1.96
CA SER A 71 8.74 -12.79 -3.32
C SER A 71 9.82 -12.24 -4.25
N THR A 72 10.48 -13.12 -5.02
CA THR A 72 11.44 -12.72 -6.07
C THR A 72 10.74 -12.14 -7.30
N TYR A 73 9.46 -12.46 -7.48
CA TYR A 73 8.59 -11.91 -8.50
C TYR A 73 7.30 -11.43 -7.85
N SER A 74 6.90 -10.20 -8.15
CA SER A 74 5.63 -9.63 -7.69
C SER A 74 5.00 -8.81 -8.79
N ARG A 75 3.67 -8.63 -8.72
CA ARG A 75 2.90 -7.96 -9.77
C ARG A 75 1.91 -6.96 -9.17
N PHE A 76 1.88 -5.76 -9.73
CA PHE A 76 0.81 -4.82 -9.47
C PHE A 76 -0.43 -5.19 -10.29
N ALA A 77 -1.59 -5.15 -9.65
CA ALA A 77 -2.91 -5.40 -10.23
C ALA A 77 -3.79 -4.14 -10.12
N ARG A 78 -4.85 -4.08 -10.92
CA ARG A 78 -5.85 -3.01 -10.86
C ARG A 78 -7.10 -3.53 -10.14
N LYS A 79 -7.40 -2.96 -8.97
CA LYS A 79 -8.65 -3.19 -8.23
C LYS A 79 -9.67 -2.15 -8.70
N ASN A 80 -10.60 -2.55 -9.58
CA ASN A 80 -11.53 -1.64 -10.24
C ASN A 80 -12.79 -1.40 -9.39
N TYR A 81 -13.10 -0.14 -9.11
CA TYR A 81 -14.34 0.30 -8.45
C TYR A 81 -14.53 1.81 -8.63
N PHE A 82 -15.78 2.28 -8.57
CA PHE A 82 -16.10 3.69 -8.76
C PHE A 82 -16.33 4.37 -7.42
N TYR A 83 -15.53 5.40 -7.15
CA TYR A 83 -15.75 6.29 -6.02
C TYR A 83 -15.11 7.66 -6.29
N PRO A 84 -15.70 8.79 -5.84
CA PRO A 84 -15.21 10.13 -6.20
C PRO A 84 -13.76 10.45 -5.78
N ASP A 85 -13.24 9.80 -4.72
CA ASP A 85 -11.84 9.98 -4.29
C ASP A 85 -10.83 9.12 -5.07
N LEU A 86 -11.30 8.24 -5.95
CA LEU A 86 -10.51 7.31 -6.74
C LEU A 86 -10.53 7.71 -8.22
N PRO A 87 -9.71 8.70 -8.62
CA PRO A 87 -9.85 9.37 -9.91
C PRO A 87 -9.65 8.47 -11.14
N LYS A 88 -8.98 7.32 -10.98
CA LYS A 88 -8.71 6.39 -12.08
C LYS A 88 -9.82 5.37 -12.31
N GLY A 89 -10.82 5.27 -11.42
CA GLY A 89 -11.79 4.16 -11.41
C GLY A 89 -11.16 2.81 -11.04
N TYR A 90 -9.89 2.81 -10.64
CA TYR A 90 -9.19 1.66 -10.09
C TYR A 90 -8.04 2.09 -9.18
N GLN A 91 -7.79 1.27 -8.16
CA GLN A 91 -6.61 1.36 -7.32
C GLN A 91 -5.54 0.42 -7.86
N ILE A 92 -4.31 0.90 -7.99
CA ILE A 92 -3.16 0.03 -8.25
C ILE A 92 -2.75 -0.58 -6.91
N SER A 93 -2.85 -1.90 -6.80
CA SER A 93 -2.53 -2.68 -5.59
C SER A 93 -1.81 -3.97 -6.00
N GLN A 94 -1.74 -4.95 -5.11
CA GLN A 94 -1.33 -6.32 -5.43
C GLN A 94 -2.50 -7.27 -5.13
N TYR A 95 -2.56 -8.38 -5.85
CA TYR A 95 -3.58 -9.41 -5.65
C TYR A 95 -2.93 -10.79 -5.51
N GLU A 96 -2.73 -11.52 -6.61
CA GLU A 96 -2.26 -12.90 -6.54
C GLU A 96 -0.76 -13.03 -6.23
N LEU A 97 0.02 -11.98 -6.52
CA LEU A 97 1.49 -11.99 -6.45
C LEU A 97 2.01 -10.83 -5.57
N PRO A 98 1.80 -10.88 -4.25
CA PRO A 98 2.25 -9.86 -3.30
C PRO A 98 3.77 -9.89 -3.09
N ILE A 99 4.34 -8.80 -2.57
CA ILE A 99 5.78 -8.72 -2.22
C ILE A 99 6.12 -9.60 -1.01
N CYS A 100 5.22 -9.66 -0.02
CA CYS A 100 5.44 -10.31 1.27
C CYS A 100 4.29 -11.28 1.57
N GLU A 101 4.60 -12.50 1.99
CA GLU A 101 3.60 -13.52 2.32
C GLU A 101 4.08 -14.45 3.44
N HIS A 102 3.13 -15.11 4.11
CA HIS A 102 3.38 -16.13 5.15
C HIS A 102 4.25 -15.67 6.33
N GLY A 103 4.10 -14.43 6.78
CA GLY A 103 4.78 -13.90 7.97
C GLY A 103 3.99 -14.09 9.27
N TYR A 104 4.56 -13.62 10.36
CA TYR A 104 3.94 -13.61 11.69
C TYR A 104 4.52 -12.50 12.57
N VAL A 105 3.74 -12.10 13.57
CA VAL A 105 4.16 -11.20 14.65
C VAL A 105 3.89 -11.91 15.97
N GLU A 106 4.92 -12.05 16.79
CA GLU A 106 4.77 -12.57 18.14
C GLU A 106 4.20 -11.47 19.03
N ILE A 107 3.15 -11.82 19.77
CA ILE A 107 2.61 -10.99 20.82
C ILE A 107 3.07 -11.57 22.15
N VAL A 108 3.64 -10.72 23.00
CA VAL A 108 3.91 -11.09 24.39
C VAL A 108 2.67 -10.70 25.19
N ASP A 109 2.16 -11.65 25.95
CA ASP A 109 1.12 -11.40 26.94
C ASP A 109 1.80 -11.35 28.30
N ASP A 110 1.60 -10.26 29.04
CA ASP A 110 2.15 -10.06 30.39
C ASP A 110 1.25 -10.67 31.49
N ALA A 111 0.27 -11.51 31.09
CA ALA A 111 -0.66 -12.19 31.98
C ALA A 111 -0.04 -13.32 32.80
#